data_AF-A0A1U9R3V6-F1
#
_entry.id   AF-A0A1U9R3V6-F1
#
_cell.length_a   1.000
_cell.length_b   1.000
_cell.length_c   1.000
_cell.angle_alpha   90.00
_cell.angle_beta   90.00
_cell.angle_gamma   90.00
#
_symmetry.space_group_name_H-M   'P 1'
#
loop_
_entity.id
_entity.type
_entity.pdbx_description
1 polymer ?
#
loop_
_entity_poly.entity_id
_entity_poly.type
_entity_poly.pdbx_seq_one_letter_code
_entity_poly.pdbx_strand_id
1 'polypeptide(L)'
;MTAQWDVEDTPGYVEVVTVREDSTAPSAETTVIRLLGLLPAHWRCVPEAAEDRIRLWIARDGATTDTDIHRAVRAVLSDTALWGWAEQT
;
A
#
# COMPACT_ATOMS: atom_id res chain seq x y z
N MET A 1 12.86 -2.26 16.94
CA MET A 1 11.65 -2.58 17.73
C MET A 1 10.46 -2.32 16.83
N THR A 2 10.24 -3.21 15.88
CA THR A 2 9.18 -3.10 14.87
C THR A 2 7.90 -3.60 15.53
N ALA A 3 6.87 -2.76 15.62
CA ALA A 3 5.54 -3.25 15.94
C ALA A 3 5.11 -4.11 14.75
N GLN A 4 5.34 -5.42 14.85
CA GLN A 4 4.78 -6.40 13.96
C GLN A 4 3.29 -6.47 14.33
N TRP A 5 2.48 -5.65 13.66
CA TRP A 5 1.04 -5.72 13.83
C TRP A 5 0.61 -7.06 13.22
N ASP A 6 -0.06 -7.90 14.02
CA ASP A 6 -0.63 -9.19 13.59
C ASP A 6 -1.80 -8.99 12.61
N VAL A 7 -1.58 -8.29 11.50
CA VAL A 7 -2.58 -7.99 10.45
C VAL A 7 -2.49 -8.97 9.29
N GLU A 8 -1.45 -9.82 9.26
CA GLU A 8 -1.13 -10.75 8.17
C GLU A 8 -2.30 -11.70 7.80
N ASP A 9 -3.31 -11.87 8.67
CA ASP A 9 -4.51 -12.67 8.35
C ASP A 9 -5.80 -12.13 9.00
N THR A 10 -5.93 -10.81 9.15
CA THR A 10 -7.15 -10.25 9.75
C THR A 10 -8.29 -10.21 8.73
N PRO A 11 -9.41 -10.94 8.92
CA PRO A 11 -10.51 -11.05 7.94
C PRO A 11 -11.19 -9.72 7.58
N GLY A 12 -10.88 -8.64 8.31
CA GLY A 12 -11.33 -7.28 8.02
C GLY A 12 -10.43 -6.46 7.09
N TYR A 13 -9.30 -6.99 6.62
CA TYR A 13 -8.33 -6.25 5.79
C TYR A 13 -8.03 -6.95 4.47
N VAL A 14 -7.75 -6.14 3.45
CA VAL A 14 -7.13 -6.56 2.20
C VAL A 14 -5.65 -6.22 2.30
N GLU A 15 -4.76 -7.19 2.12
CA GLU A 15 -3.34 -6.94 1.96
C GLU A 15 -3.05 -6.57 0.49
N VAL A 16 -2.34 -5.46 0.31
CA VAL A 16 -1.76 -5.06 -0.97
C VAL A 16 -0.26 -4.94 -0.78
N VAL A 17 0.49 -5.61 -1.64
CA VAL A 17 1.95 -5.56 -1.61
C VAL A 17 2.44 -4.73 -2.78
N THR A 18 3.34 -3.79 -2.53
CA THR A 18 4.03 -3.04 -3.58
C THR A 18 5.53 -3.26 -3.50
N VAL A 19 6.18 -3.42 -4.64
CA VAL A 19 7.62 -3.66 -4.76
C VAL A 19 8.29 -2.52 -5.51
N ARG A 20 9.53 -2.23 -5.13
CA ARG A 20 10.37 -1.27 -5.82
C ARG A 20 11.02 -1.95 -7.02
N GLU A 21 10.68 -1.49 -8.21
CA GLU A 21 11.21 -2.02 -9.47
C GLU A 21 12.44 -1.23 -9.95
N ASP A 22 12.59 0.01 -9.48
CA ASP A 22 13.72 0.89 -9.82
C ASP A 22 14.50 1.29 -8.57
N SER A 23 15.78 0.91 -8.51
CA SER A 23 16.68 1.21 -7.38
C SER A 23 17.08 2.68 -7.27
N THR A 24 16.65 3.53 -8.20
CA THR A 24 16.79 4.99 -8.11
C THR A 24 15.54 5.67 -7.56
N ALA A 25 14.43 4.93 -7.40
CA ALA A 25 13.18 5.44 -6.83
C ALA A 25 13.32 5.88 -5.36
N PRO A 26 12.40 6.69 -4.81
CA PRO A 26 12.38 7.00 -3.39
C PRO A 26 12.29 5.75 -2.50
N SER A 27 12.78 5.86 -1.25
CA SER A 27 12.74 4.77 -0.27
C SER A 27 11.30 4.39 0.12
N ALA A 28 11.14 3.18 0.65
CA ALA A 28 9.85 2.66 1.09
C ALA A 28 9.12 3.60 2.06
N GLU A 29 9.83 4.21 3.01
CA GLU A 29 9.22 5.13 3.99
C GLU A 29 8.66 6.39 3.31
N THR A 30 9.40 6.95 2.34
CA THR A 30 8.94 8.13 1.58
C THR A 30 7.74 7.76 0.71
N THR A 31 7.80 6.61 0.05
CA THR A 31 6.75 6.09 -0.81
C THR A 31 5.48 5.79 -0.01
N VAL A 32 5.58 5.20 1.19
CA VAL A 32 4.43 4.97 2.08
C VAL A 32 3.69 6.26 2.39
N ILE A 33 4.39 7.33 2.76
CA ILE A 33 3.75 8.62 3.10
C ILE A 33 2.98 9.16 1.89
N ARG A 34 3.56 9.09 0.70
CA ARG A 34 2.93 9.54 -0.55
C ARG A 34 1.73 8.68 -0.93
N LEU A 35 1.87 7.36 -0.84
CA LEU A 35 0.81 6.40 -1.09
C LEU A 35 -0.39 6.68 -0.18
N LEU A 36 -0.16 6.84 1.13
CA LEU A 36 -1.22 7.18 2.09
C LEU A 36 -1.87 8.54 1.82
N GLY A 37 -1.09 9.52 1.35
CA GLY A 37 -1.61 10.85 1.00
C GLY A 37 -2.46 10.88 -0.29
N LEU A 38 -2.30 9.89 -1.17
CA LEU A 38 -3.01 9.78 -2.44
C LEU A 38 -4.21 8.82 -2.39
N LEU A 39 -4.20 7.87 -1.45
CA LEU A 39 -5.33 6.97 -1.24
C LEU A 39 -6.57 7.71 -0.71
N PRO A 40 -7.78 7.16 -0.90
CA PRO A 40 -8.99 7.75 -0.35
C PRO A 40 -8.88 7.96 1.16
N ALA A 41 -9.09 9.20 1.63
CA ALA A 41 -8.85 9.58 3.03
C ALA A 41 -9.74 8.86 4.07
N HIS A 42 -10.83 8.23 3.63
CA HIS A 42 -11.71 7.44 4.51
C HIS A 42 -11.21 5.99 4.69
N TRP A 43 -10.23 5.54 3.90
CA TRP A 43 -9.66 4.22 4.06
C TRP A 43 -8.74 4.16 5.26
N ARG A 44 -8.96 3.16 6.10
CA ARG A 44 -8.05 2.85 7.19
C ARG A 44 -6.95 1.95 6.67
N CYS A 45 -5.75 2.51 6.60
CA CYS A 45 -4.56 1.82 6.09
C CYS A 45 -3.56 1.55 7.22
N VAL A 46 -2.96 0.37 7.22
CA VAL A 46 -1.83 0.00 8.07
C VAL A 46 -0.67 -0.34 7.15
N PRO A 47 0.40 0.48 7.09
CA PRO A 47 1.57 0.16 6.28
C PRO A 47 2.65 -0.56 7.09
N GLU A 48 3.40 -1.42 6.42
CA GLU A 48 4.71 -1.89 6.83
C GLU A 48 5.69 -1.64 5.67
N ALA A 49 6.78 -0.94 5.96
CA ALA A 49 7.82 -0.62 4.99
C ALA A 49 9.08 -1.44 5.27
N ALA A 50 9.56 -2.13 4.24
CA ALA A 50 10.88 -2.73 4.13
C ALA A 50 11.58 -2.14 2.90
N GLU A 51 12.91 -2.30 2.81
CA GLU A 51 13.78 -1.60 1.83
C GLU A 51 13.18 -1.44 0.42
N ASP A 52 12.78 -2.55 -0.21
CA ASP A 52 12.19 -2.59 -1.56
C ASP A 52 10.75 -3.14 -1.59
N ARG A 53 10.07 -3.14 -0.44
CA ARG A 53 8.73 -3.73 -0.30
C ARG A 53 7.88 -2.97 0.70
N ILE A 54 6.65 -2.68 0.32
CA ILE A 54 5.63 -2.14 1.22
C ILE A 54 4.48 -3.13 1.27
N ARG A 55 4.09 -3.52 2.47
CA ARG A 55 2.82 -4.21 2.73
C ARG A 55 1.83 -3.18 3.23
N LEU A 56 0.63 -3.18 2.67
CA LEU A 56 -0.42 -2.25 3.02
C LEU A 56 -1.70 -3.02 3.30
N TRP A 57 -2.13 -3.04 4.56
CA TRP A 57 -3.43 -3.57 4.92
C TRP A 57 -4.47 -2.46 4.90
N ILE A 58 -5.49 -2.61 4.04
CA ILE A 58 -6.59 -1.67 3.89
C ILE A 58 -7.85 -2.30 4.48
N ALA A 59 -8.46 -1.64 5.46
CA ALA A 59 -9.67 -2.15 6.08
C ALA A 59 -10.82 -2.17 5.07
N ARG A 60 -11.57 -3.28 5.02
CA ARG A 60 -12.81 -3.36 4.26
C ARG A 60 -13.84 -2.46 4.91
N ASP A 61 -14.35 -1.50 4.15
CA ASP A 61 -15.66 -0.93 4.43
C ASP A 61 -16.70 -1.74 3.64
N GLY A 62 -17.90 -1.95 4.19
CA GLY A 62 -18.92 -2.80 3.55
C GLY A 62 -19.44 -2.29 2.19
N ALA A 63 -18.80 -1.27 1.62
CA ALA A 63 -19.14 -0.64 0.35
C ALA A 63 -18.10 -0.94 -0.76
N THR A 64 -16.84 -1.18 -0.41
CA THR A 64 -15.74 -1.34 -1.36
C THR A 64 -15.35 -2.81 -1.48
N THR A 65 -15.27 -3.32 -2.71
CA THR A 65 -14.79 -4.68 -2.95
C THR A 65 -13.26 -4.73 -2.93
N ASP A 66 -12.68 -5.90 -2.65
CA ASP A 66 -11.23 -6.12 -2.76
C ASP A 66 -10.69 -5.73 -4.16
N THR A 67 -11.48 -5.96 -5.22
CA THR A 67 -11.10 -5.58 -6.59
C THR A 67 -11.02 -4.06 -6.75
N ASP A 68 -11.94 -3.32 -6.12
CA ASP A 68 -11.92 -1.86 -6.15
C ASP A 68 -10.72 -1.31 -5.35
N ILE A 69 -10.36 -1.97 -4.25
CA ILE A 69 -9.16 -1.65 -3.46
C ILE A 69 -7.90 -1.78 -4.32
N HIS A 70 -7.68 -2.95 -4.92
CA HIS A 70 -6.53 -3.17 -5.81
C HIS A 70 -6.53 -2.22 -7.01
N ARG A 71 -7.70 -1.95 -7.61
CA ARG A 71 -7.80 -0.97 -8.71
C ARG A 71 -7.38 0.42 -8.28
N ALA A 72 -7.82 0.90 -7.12
CA ALA A 72 -7.45 2.22 -6.63
C ALA A 72 -5.96 2.30 -6.29
N VAL A 73 -5.39 1.27 -5.67
CA VAL A 73 -3.95 1.25 -5.37
C VAL A 73 -3.13 1.30 -6.67
N ARG A 74 -3.47 0.50 -7.69
CA ARG A 74 -2.80 0.59 -9.01
C ARG A 74 -2.93 1.96 -9.66
N ALA A 75 -4.10 2.59 -9.55
CA ALA A 75 -4.31 3.93 -10.08
C ALA A 75 -3.41 4.95 -9.37
N VAL A 76 -3.31 4.87 -8.04
CA VAL A 76 -2.40 5.72 -7.25
C VAL A 76 -0.94 5.46 -7.59
N LEU A 77 -0.51 4.20 -7.73
CA LEU A 77 0.86 3.84 -8.12
C LEU A 77 1.27 4.36 -9.50
N SER A 78 0.31 4.74 -10.34
CA SER A 78 0.58 5.40 -11.63
C SER A 78 0.90 6.90 -11.47
N ASP A 79 0.78 7.47 -10.27
CA ASP A 79 1.18 8.85 -9.98
C ASP A 79 2.71 9.00 -10.05
N THR A 80 3.17 10.09 -10.67
CA THR A 80 4.59 10.40 -10.81
C THR A 80 5.35 10.47 -9.48
N ALA A 81 4.69 10.76 -8.37
CA ALA A 81 5.29 10.77 -7.04
C ALA A 81 5.64 9.38 -6.51
N LEU A 82 5.08 8.32 -7.11
CA LEU A 82 5.28 6.91 -6.77
C LEU A 82 6.03 6.13 -7.87
N TRP A 83 6.71 6.85 -8.77
CA TRP A 83 7.49 6.23 -9.84
C TRP A 83 8.46 5.17 -9.31
N GLY A 84 8.66 4.10 -10.10
CA GLY A 84 9.55 3.00 -9.75
C GLY A 84 8.99 2.02 -8.70
N TRP A 85 7.71 2.17 -8.33
CA TRP A 85 6.98 1.22 -7.47
C TRP A 85 5.79 0.63 -8.22
N ALA A 86 5.54 -0.67 -8.03
CA ALA A 86 4.43 -1.39 -8.64
C ALA A 86 3.77 -2.33 -7.63
N GLU A 87 2.51 -2.67 -7.87
CA GLU A 87 1.80 -3.68 -7.09
C GLU A 87 2.32 -5.08 -7.47
N GLN A 88 2.59 -5.93 -6.47
CA GLN A 88 2.93 -7.33 -6.68
C GLN A 88 1.64 -8.12 -6.96
N THR A 89 1.47 -8.56 -8.21
CA THR A 89 0.41 -9.52 -8.64
C THR A 89 0.71 -10.96 -8.26
#